data_AF-A0A6U4D770-F1
#
_entry.id   AF-A0A6U4D770-F1
#
_cell.length_a   1.000
_cell.length_b   1.000
_cell.length_c   1.000
_cell.angle_alpha   90.00
_cell.angle_beta   90.00
_cell.angle_gamma   90.00
#
_symmetry.space_group_name_H-M   'P 1'
#
loop_
_entity.id
_entity.type
_entity.pdbx_description
1 polymer ?
#
loop_
_entity_poly.entity_id
_entity_poly.type
_entity_poly.pdbx_seq_one_letter_code
_entity_poly.pdbx_strand_id
1 'polypeptide(L)'
;MLSPDLRDDAQSPHRLETHSDADAREPSLFEHARTPTWLRYGVPLVLAFNFALFVWANVAMGATVNLTLETPTGEVIEPDPLFEFTFANTVRDMWLAEEYVLSIMCAVFSGGWPYVKITLLGLAWFLPPQHGMWPRLRRTVLIVLDALGKWSLVDAYVLLLCMVAFRVHFELTFTGDRGEDLVSTCDIFTKPQIGSYLFIGATIISLVMGHVVLGADRNATRTLHLEPPDPTWDEQSPKESIASHMFCHPEGGGRRLRFSSRGKVAVAALMIAATALVIAGVLVEGYEFDIQGLTGLFLGDDAMTKYSVVSTGEDIPHASGNSDDVKVMLLQIGFFVFVLGSLLALATLMLFLWLVPLAARHQARAFVVAEILFAWSALDVFVMIVLVSVFTFRSFTAFIIGDSCDEINEIIEENSDVVPGDDVCFDVVPGLEPEFWCLFFASIIYSAVFWPVLRICRAAVDDRIEREGVRWVSAQNLRGCTCSLRCPRSSLGNSRATRTPRSP
;
A
#
# COMPACT_ATOMS: atom_id res chain seq x y z
N MET A 1 -41.07 60.85 -33.18
CA MET A 1 -42.20 60.65 -32.25
C MET A 1 -41.69 59.69 -31.19
N LEU A 2 -41.22 60.11 -30.00
CA LEU A 2 -41.58 61.28 -29.17
C LEU A 2 -43.09 61.32 -28.88
N SER A 3 -43.57 61.40 -27.64
CA SER A 3 -42.93 61.87 -26.38
C SER A 3 -43.10 60.91 -25.17
N PRO A 4 -42.50 61.21 -23.99
CA PRO A 4 -42.27 60.23 -22.91
C PRO A 4 -43.10 60.50 -21.62
N ASP A 5 -42.49 60.18 -20.46
CA ASP A 5 -42.86 60.47 -19.07
C ASP A 5 -43.91 59.60 -18.37
N LEU A 6 -43.43 58.73 -17.47
CA LEU A 6 -43.57 58.98 -16.02
C LEU A 6 -42.45 58.27 -15.23
N ARG A 7 -42.19 58.74 -14.01
CA ARG A 7 -41.01 58.41 -13.18
C ARG A 7 -41.38 57.63 -11.90
N ASP A 8 -40.35 57.02 -11.32
CA ASP A 8 -40.08 56.80 -9.89
C ASP A 8 -41.25 56.43 -8.96
N ASP A 9 -41.33 55.17 -8.50
CA ASP A 9 -40.91 54.82 -7.12
C ASP A 9 -41.21 53.35 -6.76
N ALA A 10 -40.16 52.54 -6.56
CA ALA A 10 -40.19 51.27 -5.82
C ALA A 10 -38.76 50.75 -5.57
N GLN A 11 -38.13 51.14 -4.45
CA GLN A 11 -36.83 50.60 -4.05
C GLN A 11 -36.95 49.12 -3.66
N SER A 12 -36.15 48.25 -4.27
CA SER A 12 -35.97 46.86 -3.85
C SER A 12 -34.65 46.70 -3.05
N PRO A 13 -34.70 46.66 -1.70
CA PRO A 13 -33.55 46.25 -0.92
C PRO A 13 -33.22 44.77 -1.16
N HIS A 14 -32.01 44.34 -0.78
CA HIS A 14 -31.51 42.97 -0.91
C HIS A 14 -31.24 42.47 -2.35
N ARG A 15 -30.64 43.32 -3.20
CA ARG A 15 -29.45 42.83 -3.92
C ARG A 15 -28.34 42.68 -2.87
N LEU A 16 -28.27 41.52 -2.23
CA LEU A 16 -27.24 41.21 -1.25
C LEU A 16 -25.87 41.33 -1.95
N GLU A 17 -24.97 42.08 -1.34
CA GLU A 17 -23.74 42.52 -1.98
C GLU A 17 -22.83 41.32 -2.25
N THR A 18 -22.19 41.32 -3.43
CA THR A 18 -21.03 40.47 -3.69
C THR A 18 -19.92 40.91 -2.75
N HIS A 19 -19.81 40.25 -1.60
CA HIS A 19 -18.68 40.42 -0.70
C HIS A 19 -17.40 40.18 -1.49
N SER A 20 -16.59 41.24 -1.57
CA SER A 20 -15.30 41.29 -2.26
C SER A 20 -14.46 40.03 -2.01
N ASP A 21 -14.15 39.29 -3.07
CA ASP A 21 -13.14 38.22 -3.06
C ASP A 21 -11.73 38.81 -2.86
N ALA A 22 -11.47 39.28 -1.64
CA ALA A 22 -10.22 39.92 -1.23
C ALA A 22 -9.66 39.24 0.01
N ASP A 23 -8.62 38.44 -0.20
CA ASP A 23 -7.66 37.98 0.81
C ASP A 23 -8.24 37.23 2.03
N ALA A 24 -9.29 36.42 1.81
CA ALA A 24 -9.70 35.36 2.73
C ALA A 24 -8.65 34.23 2.78
N ARG A 25 -7.50 34.53 3.39
CA ARG A 25 -6.31 33.69 3.49
C ARG A 25 -6.62 32.33 4.12
N GLU A 26 -6.69 31.29 3.29
CA GLU A 26 -6.79 29.92 3.79
C GLU A 26 -5.59 29.59 4.71
N PRO A 27 -5.83 29.07 5.94
CA PRO A 27 -4.77 28.71 6.86
C PRO A 27 -4.09 27.39 6.47
N SER A 28 -2.93 27.13 7.07
CA SER A 28 -2.25 25.82 7.02
C SER A 28 -3.11 24.71 7.66
N LEU A 29 -2.82 23.42 7.40
CA LEU A 29 -3.54 22.33 8.08
C LEU A 29 -3.30 22.35 9.60
N PHE A 30 -2.12 22.80 10.04
CA PHE A 30 -1.79 23.05 11.44
C PHE A 30 -2.73 24.09 12.10
N GLU A 31 -2.98 25.23 11.44
CA GLU A 31 -3.79 26.32 11.99
C GLU A 31 -5.30 26.12 11.79
N HIS A 32 -5.70 25.34 10.78
CA HIS A 32 -7.08 25.19 10.35
C HIS A 32 -8.05 24.85 11.50
N ALA A 33 -9.17 25.57 11.57
CA ALA A 33 -10.09 25.53 12.72
C ALA A 33 -10.66 24.13 13.03
N ARG A 34 -10.77 23.26 12.02
CA ARG A 34 -11.22 21.85 12.17
C ARG A 34 -10.12 20.84 12.54
N THR A 35 -8.87 21.26 12.64
CA THR A 35 -7.76 20.39 13.07
C THR A 35 -7.69 20.39 14.60
N PRO A 36 -7.99 19.26 15.29
CA PRO A 36 -8.03 19.24 16.74
C PRO A 36 -6.62 19.35 17.35
N THR A 37 -6.50 19.93 18.54
CA THR A 37 -5.22 20.32 19.15
C THR A 37 -4.22 19.17 19.30
N TRP A 38 -4.69 17.95 19.62
CA TRP A 38 -3.85 16.75 19.69
C TRP A 38 -3.21 16.42 18.34
N LEU A 39 -3.92 16.64 17.23
CA LEU A 39 -3.44 16.39 15.88
C LEU A 39 -2.50 17.50 15.41
N ARG A 40 -2.78 18.76 15.77
CA ARG A 40 -1.92 19.93 15.45
C ARG A 40 -0.47 19.69 15.85
N TYR A 41 -0.23 19.26 17.09
CA TYR A 41 1.11 19.00 17.62
C TYR A 41 1.56 17.54 17.45
N GLY A 42 0.63 16.59 17.44
CA GLY A 42 0.94 15.17 17.26
C GLY A 42 1.50 14.84 15.87
N VAL A 43 0.95 15.43 14.80
CA VAL A 43 1.44 15.17 13.43
C VAL A 43 2.91 15.58 13.25
N PRO A 44 3.35 16.82 13.59
CA PRO A 44 4.76 17.19 13.53
C PRO A 44 5.66 16.34 14.42
N LEU A 45 5.22 16.01 15.63
CA LEU A 45 6.00 15.19 16.57
C LEU A 45 6.24 13.79 16.01
N VAL A 46 5.20 13.14 15.48
CA VAL A 46 5.34 11.80 14.87
C VAL A 46 6.15 11.87 13.58
N LEU A 47 6.01 12.90 12.75
CA LEU A 47 6.85 13.06 11.54
C LEU A 47 8.34 13.26 11.89
N ALA A 48 8.65 14.06 12.93
CA ALA A 48 10.02 14.28 13.39
C ALA A 48 10.62 13.02 14.05
N PHE A 49 9.84 12.30 14.86
CA PHE A 49 10.22 11.00 15.41
C PHE A 49 10.47 9.98 14.29
N ASN A 50 9.61 9.92 13.28
CA ASN A 50 9.75 8.99 12.17
C ASN A 50 10.98 9.30 11.28
N PHE A 51 11.31 10.59 11.12
CA PHE A 51 12.55 11.01 10.47
C PHE A 51 13.77 10.50 11.25
N ALA A 52 13.77 10.64 12.58
CA ALA A 52 14.83 10.12 13.43
C ALA A 52 14.93 8.58 13.40
N LEU A 53 13.80 7.87 13.31
CA LEU A 53 13.80 6.41 13.12
C LEU A 53 14.43 6.00 11.78
N PHE A 54 14.11 6.67 10.67
CA PHE A 54 14.75 6.37 9.38
C PHE A 54 16.25 6.68 9.39
N VAL A 55 16.70 7.76 10.03
CA VAL A 55 18.15 8.02 10.19
C VAL A 55 18.81 6.93 11.02
N TRP A 56 18.22 6.53 12.15
CA TRP A 56 18.79 5.46 12.98
C TRP A 56 18.80 4.12 12.24
N ALA A 57 17.71 3.76 11.55
CA ALA A 57 17.60 2.53 10.78
C ALA A 57 18.68 2.39 9.70
N ASN A 58 18.95 3.47 8.94
CA ASN A 58 19.95 3.49 7.88
C ASN A 58 21.41 3.62 8.38
N VAL A 59 21.62 3.93 9.66
CA VAL A 59 22.96 3.99 10.31
C VAL A 59 23.26 2.72 11.12
N ALA A 60 22.23 1.98 11.54
CA ALA A 60 22.37 0.72 12.27
C ALA A 60 22.62 -0.47 11.33
N MET A 61 23.09 -1.58 11.92
CA MET A 61 23.13 -2.88 11.26
C MET A 61 21.73 -3.31 10.79
N GLY A 62 21.59 -3.60 9.50
CA GLY A 62 20.36 -4.09 8.87
C GLY A 62 20.23 -5.60 8.95
N ALA A 63 21.29 -6.34 8.62
CA ALA A 63 21.35 -7.79 8.74
C ALA A 63 22.80 -8.29 8.82
N THR A 64 22.97 -9.56 9.21
CA THR A 64 24.26 -10.27 9.19
C THR A 64 24.09 -11.65 8.59
N VAL A 65 25.04 -12.11 7.77
CA VAL A 65 25.13 -13.55 7.42
C VAL A 65 25.88 -14.24 8.55
N ASN A 66 25.25 -15.23 9.16
CA ASN A 66 25.80 -16.00 10.27
C ASN A 66 26.03 -17.44 9.84
N LEU A 67 27.13 -18.01 10.32
CA LEU A 67 27.44 -19.43 10.30
C LEU A 67 27.33 -19.96 11.73
N THR A 68 26.80 -21.17 11.89
CA THR A 68 26.85 -21.93 13.14
C THR A 68 27.22 -23.37 12.86
N LEU A 69 28.14 -23.91 13.66
CA LEU A 69 28.65 -25.28 13.52
C LEU A 69 28.29 -26.07 14.79
N GLU A 70 27.42 -27.07 14.70
CA GLU A 70 27.21 -28.02 15.80
C GLU A 70 28.22 -29.16 15.67
N THR A 71 29.09 -29.28 16.67
CA THR A 71 30.07 -30.36 16.76
C THR A 71 29.41 -31.70 17.08
N PRO A 72 30.06 -32.86 16.81
CA PRO A 72 29.54 -34.19 17.16
C PRO A 72 29.31 -34.41 18.67
N THR A 73 29.81 -33.48 19.49
CA THR A 73 29.64 -33.42 20.95
C THR A 73 28.45 -32.58 21.41
N GLY A 74 27.68 -31.97 20.51
CA GLY A 74 26.56 -31.07 20.83
C GLY A 74 26.99 -29.70 21.36
N GLU A 75 28.22 -29.28 21.05
CA GLU A 75 28.69 -27.90 21.29
C GLU A 75 28.49 -27.11 19.99
N VAL A 76 27.63 -26.09 20.05
CA VAL A 76 27.37 -25.14 18.95
C VAL A 76 28.40 -24.03 19.01
N ILE A 77 29.15 -23.86 17.92
CA ILE A 77 30.14 -22.80 17.73
C ILE A 77 29.51 -21.74 16.82
N GLU A 78 29.28 -20.53 17.36
CA GLU A 78 28.90 -19.34 16.59
C GLU A 78 30.16 -18.48 16.34
N PRO A 79 30.84 -18.57 15.17
CA PRO A 79 31.87 -17.62 14.76
C PRO A 79 31.32 -16.20 14.54
N ASP A 80 32.22 -15.23 14.37
CA ASP A 80 31.87 -13.88 13.93
C ASP A 80 31.12 -13.93 12.57
N PRO A 81 30.22 -12.96 12.27
CA PRO A 81 29.44 -12.97 11.03
C PRO A 81 30.30 -13.01 9.76
N LEU A 82 29.88 -13.83 8.79
CA LEU A 82 30.52 -13.91 7.48
C LEU A 82 30.38 -12.61 6.69
N PHE A 83 29.25 -11.90 6.84
CA PHE A 83 29.00 -10.62 6.19
C PHE A 83 28.12 -9.68 7.03
N GLU A 84 28.38 -8.37 6.93
CA GLU A 84 27.71 -7.32 7.71
C GLU A 84 26.99 -6.28 6.81
N PHE A 85 25.67 -6.42 6.68
CA PHE A 85 24.84 -5.49 5.91
C PHE A 85 24.44 -4.25 6.73
N THR A 86 25.06 -3.11 6.44
CA THR A 86 24.48 -1.77 6.70
C THR A 86 23.93 -1.20 5.41
N PHE A 87 22.90 -0.34 5.48
CA PHE A 87 22.32 0.29 4.27
C PHE A 87 23.37 0.98 3.37
N ALA A 88 24.35 1.65 3.98
CA ALA A 88 25.42 2.34 3.25
C ALA A 88 26.42 1.38 2.60
N ASN A 89 26.73 0.25 3.24
CA ASN A 89 27.54 -0.83 2.65
C ASN A 89 26.75 -1.47 1.50
N THR A 90 25.56 -2.02 1.76
CA THR A 90 24.72 -2.71 0.75
C THR A 90 24.57 -1.93 -0.56
N VAL A 91 24.28 -0.61 -0.49
CA VAL A 91 24.18 0.23 -1.70
C VAL A 91 25.52 0.38 -2.44
N ARG A 92 26.63 0.53 -1.71
CA ARG A 92 27.99 0.63 -2.27
C ARG A 92 28.44 -0.70 -2.87
N ASP A 93 28.15 -1.78 -2.19
CA ASP A 93 28.67 -3.11 -2.49
C ASP A 93 27.94 -3.69 -3.72
N MET A 94 26.62 -3.52 -3.80
CA MET A 94 25.86 -3.73 -5.03
C MET A 94 26.32 -2.82 -6.18
N TRP A 95 26.80 -1.59 -5.92
CA TRP A 95 27.35 -0.73 -6.97
C TRP A 95 28.73 -1.22 -7.46
N LEU A 96 29.53 -1.82 -6.59
CA LEU A 96 30.85 -2.39 -6.92
C LEU A 96 30.74 -3.76 -7.62
N ALA A 97 29.69 -4.54 -7.30
CA ALA A 97 29.30 -5.76 -8.02
C ALA A 97 28.68 -5.51 -9.41
N GLU A 98 28.72 -4.27 -9.92
CA GLU A 98 28.02 -3.78 -11.12
C GLU A 98 26.48 -3.95 -11.12
N GLU A 99 25.88 -4.29 -9.97
CA GLU A 99 24.44 -4.45 -9.76
C GLU A 99 23.71 -3.11 -9.59
N TYR A 100 23.92 -2.22 -10.56
CA TYR A 100 23.41 -0.85 -10.58
C TYR A 100 21.89 -0.77 -10.42
N VAL A 101 21.13 -1.75 -10.90
CA VAL A 101 19.65 -1.74 -10.79
C VAL A 101 19.22 -1.90 -9.33
N LEU A 102 19.74 -2.92 -8.63
CA LEU A 102 19.39 -3.18 -7.24
C LEU A 102 19.95 -2.10 -6.30
N SER A 103 21.20 -1.68 -6.52
CA SER A 103 21.84 -0.55 -5.82
C SER A 103 20.99 0.73 -5.91
N ILE A 104 20.58 1.13 -7.12
CA ILE A 104 19.72 2.31 -7.33
C ILE A 104 18.35 2.11 -6.69
N MET A 105 17.76 0.91 -6.74
CA MET A 105 16.45 0.66 -6.11
C MET A 105 16.51 0.78 -4.58
N CYS A 106 17.48 0.18 -3.89
CA CYS A 106 17.65 0.38 -2.45
C CYS A 106 17.98 1.85 -2.11
N ALA A 107 18.90 2.47 -2.85
CA ALA A 107 19.27 3.88 -2.65
C ALA A 107 18.07 4.83 -2.81
N VAL A 108 17.24 4.62 -3.82
CA VAL A 108 16.05 5.45 -4.08
C VAL A 108 14.93 5.15 -3.10
N PHE A 109 14.54 3.89 -2.90
CA PHE A 109 13.32 3.54 -2.17
C PHE A 109 13.48 3.50 -0.63
N SER A 110 14.71 3.36 -0.13
CA SER A 110 15.04 3.40 1.31
C SER A 110 15.90 4.59 1.70
N GLY A 111 16.87 4.98 0.86
CA GLY A 111 17.73 6.14 1.13
C GLY A 111 17.10 7.50 0.79
N GLY A 112 16.24 7.58 -0.23
CA GLY A 112 15.64 8.84 -0.69
C GLY A 112 14.15 9.00 -0.38
N TRP A 113 13.35 8.04 -0.84
CA TRP A 113 11.89 8.09 -0.85
C TRP A 113 11.24 8.28 0.54
N PRO A 114 11.71 7.65 1.64
CA PRO A 114 11.08 7.84 2.95
C PRO A 114 11.24 9.27 3.48
N TYR A 115 12.39 9.89 3.23
CA TYR A 115 12.68 11.27 3.60
C TYR A 115 11.88 12.25 2.74
N VAL A 116 11.87 12.06 1.41
CA VAL A 116 11.02 12.83 0.48
C VAL A 116 9.57 12.77 0.93
N LYS A 117 9.08 11.60 1.34
CA LYS A 117 7.72 11.41 1.86
C LYS A 117 7.46 12.17 3.16
N ILE A 118 8.32 12.05 4.17
CA ILE A 118 8.14 12.80 5.43
C ILE A 118 8.20 14.31 5.18
N THR A 119 9.12 14.79 4.35
CA THR A 119 9.24 16.21 4.00
C THR A 119 7.98 16.72 3.29
N LEU A 120 7.43 15.98 2.32
CA LEU A 120 6.20 16.35 1.63
C LEU A 120 4.97 16.33 2.57
N LEU A 121 4.88 15.38 3.51
CA LEU A 121 3.84 15.37 4.54
C LEU A 121 3.96 16.57 5.49
N GLY A 122 5.17 16.94 5.91
CA GLY A 122 5.44 18.11 6.74
C GLY A 122 5.12 19.42 6.03
N LEU A 123 5.52 19.56 4.75
CA LEU A 123 5.16 20.71 3.91
C LEU A 123 3.63 20.81 3.73
N ALA A 124 2.93 19.69 3.50
CA ALA A 124 1.47 19.69 3.40
C ALA A 124 0.78 20.08 4.72
N TRP A 125 1.41 19.81 5.87
CA TRP A 125 0.90 20.20 7.18
C TRP A 125 1.03 21.69 7.46
N PHE A 126 2.22 22.24 7.23
CA PHE A 126 2.60 23.59 7.66
C PHE A 126 2.41 24.68 6.61
N LEU A 127 2.55 24.38 5.31
CA LEU A 127 2.52 25.42 4.28
C LEU A 127 1.07 25.88 4.01
N PRO A 128 0.72 27.16 4.22
CA PRO A 128 -0.60 27.67 3.88
C PRO A 128 -0.72 27.80 2.35
N PRO A 129 -1.91 27.62 1.73
CA PRO A 129 -1.99 27.39 0.28
C PRO A 129 -1.44 28.52 -0.58
N GLN A 130 -1.71 29.74 -0.12
CA GLN A 130 -1.18 31.05 -0.53
C GLN A 130 0.36 31.12 -0.71
N HIS A 131 1.15 30.31 -0.01
CA HIS A 131 2.62 30.39 0.01
C HIS A 131 3.34 29.25 -0.75
N GLY A 132 2.62 28.42 -1.51
CA GLY A 132 3.27 27.48 -2.45
C GLY A 132 2.51 26.19 -2.79
N MET A 133 1.35 25.91 -2.19
CA MET A 133 0.57 24.71 -2.52
C MET A 133 -0.93 24.99 -2.61
N TRP A 134 -1.42 25.21 -3.83
CA TRP A 134 -2.85 25.26 -4.14
C TRP A 134 -3.57 24.04 -3.53
N PRO A 135 -4.78 24.15 -2.92
CA PRO A 135 -5.39 23.04 -2.18
C PRO A 135 -5.59 21.76 -3.01
N ARG A 136 -5.93 21.94 -4.29
CA ARG A 136 -5.99 20.86 -5.30
C ARG A 136 -4.65 20.16 -5.51
N LEU A 137 -3.54 20.91 -5.55
CA LEU A 137 -2.19 20.35 -5.70
C LEU A 137 -1.80 19.58 -4.43
N ARG A 138 -1.97 20.17 -3.23
CA ARG A 138 -1.73 19.50 -1.95
C ARG A 138 -2.46 18.15 -1.87
N ARG A 139 -3.75 18.14 -2.22
CA ARG A 139 -4.56 16.91 -2.27
C ARG A 139 -4.02 15.88 -3.27
N THR A 140 -3.64 16.29 -4.47
CA THR A 140 -3.08 15.37 -5.49
C THR A 140 -1.75 14.79 -5.03
N VAL A 141 -0.84 15.62 -4.48
CA VAL A 141 0.44 15.17 -3.90
C VAL A 141 0.20 14.16 -2.79
N LEU A 142 -0.69 14.44 -1.84
CA LEU A 142 -1.01 13.51 -0.75
C LEU A 142 -1.58 12.17 -1.24
N ILE A 143 -2.44 12.17 -2.28
CA ILE A 143 -2.99 10.93 -2.86
C ILE A 143 -1.91 10.11 -3.60
N VAL A 144 -1.01 10.77 -4.33
CA VAL A 144 0.11 10.09 -5.02
C VAL A 144 1.12 9.55 -4.02
N LEU A 145 1.43 10.30 -2.97
CA LEU A 145 2.40 9.96 -1.93
C LEU A 145 1.94 8.81 -1.02
N ASP A 146 0.62 8.68 -0.88
CA ASP A 146 -0.02 7.56 -0.20
C ASP A 146 0.07 6.28 -1.04
N ALA A 147 -0.36 6.34 -2.32
CA ALA A 147 -0.33 5.21 -3.25
C ALA A 147 1.09 4.71 -3.59
N LEU A 148 2.08 5.61 -3.64
CA LEU A 148 3.50 5.25 -3.79
C LEU A 148 4.18 4.91 -2.44
N GLY A 149 3.46 5.01 -1.32
CA GLY A 149 3.99 4.80 0.02
C GLY A 149 4.54 3.39 0.26
N LYS A 150 3.93 2.38 -0.35
CA LYS A 150 4.33 0.96 -0.25
C LYS A 150 5.68 0.62 -0.89
N TRP A 151 6.20 1.46 -1.78
CA TRP A 151 7.50 1.23 -2.41
C TRP A 151 8.66 1.36 -1.42
N SER A 152 8.46 1.98 -0.25
CA SER A 152 9.44 1.89 0.85
C SER A 152 9.61 0.48 1.42
N LEU A 153 8.81 -0.51 1.04
CA LEU A 153 9.01 -1.91 1.43
C LEU A 153 10.01 -2.67 0.52
N VAL A 154 10.54 -2.04 -0.53
CA VAL A 154 11.50 -2.65 -1.48
C VAL A 154 12.65 -3.36 -0.77
N ASP A 155 13.40 -2.64 0.07
CA ASP A 155 14.58 -3.14 0.77
C ASP A 155 14.24 -4.18 1.84
N ALA A 156 13.06 -4.06 2.46
CA ALA A 156 12.53 -5.09 3.36
C ALA A 156 12.23 -6.40 2.61
N TYR A 157 11.74 -6.35 1.36
CA TYR A 157 11.56 -7.55 0.54
C TYR A 157 12.88 -8.11 0.00
N VAL A 158 13.85 -7.26 -0.35
CA VAL A 158 15.21 -7.71 -0.71
C VAL A 158 15.84 -8.47 0.45
N LEU A 159 15.76 -7.96 1.68
CA LEU A 159 16.21 -8.66 2.88
C LEU A 159 15.52 -10.03 3.07
N LEU A 160 14.20 -10.10 2.93
CA LEU A 160 13.47 -11.37 3.08
C LEU A 160 13.84 -12.39 2.00
N LEU A 161 14.14 -11.96 0.77
CA LEU A 161 14.69 -12.85 -0.26
C LEU A 161 16.12 -13.30 0.08
N CYS A 162 17.00 -12.39 0.57
CA CYS A 162 18.34 -12.75 1.02
C CYS A 162 18.31 -13.75 2.21
N MET A 163 17.35 -13.62 3.12
CA MET A 163 17.16 -14.58 4.21
C MET A 163 16.89 -15.99 3.69
N VAL A 164 15.97 -16.14 2.74
CA VAL A 164 15.60 -17.43 2.18
C VAL A 164 16.70 -17.99 1.26
N ALA A 165 17.26 -17.16 0.38
CA ALA A 165 18.28 -17.58 -0.60
C ALA A 165 19.67 -17.87 0.00
N PHE A 166 20.00 -17.32 1.18
CA PHE A 166 21.22 -17.64 1.93
C PHE A 166 20.95 -18.61 3.10
N ARG A 167 19.84 -19.34 3.08
CA ARG A 167 19.58 -20.40 4.06
C ARG A 167 20.15 -21.72 3.56
N VAL A 168 21.30 -22.11 4.12
CA VAL A 168 22.01 -23.34 3.74
C VAL A 168 22.17 -24.23 4.97
N HIS A 169 21.80 -25.51 4.88
CA HIS A 169 21.97 -26.52 5.93
C HIS A 169 22.62 -27.76 5.33
N PHE A 170 23.68 -28.28 5.94
CA PHE A 170 24.27 -29.56 5.54
C PHE A 170 24.96 -30.30 6.70
N GLU A 171 24.99 -31.62 6.60
CA GLU A 171 25.62 -32.51 7.59
C GLU A 171 26.99 -32.99 7.09
N LEU A 172 28.06 -32.58 7.79
CA LEU A 172 29.42 -33.05 7.55
C LEU A 172 29.69 -34.33 8.36
N THR A 173 29.75 -35.47 7.68
CA THR A 173 30.08 -36.76 8.31
C THR A 173 31.59 -37.04 8.24
N PHE A 174 32.25 -37.11 9.39
CA PHE A 174 33.67 -37.45 9.51
C PHE A 174 33.85 -38.84 10.11
N THR A 175 34.77 -39.66 9.58
CA THR A 175 35.13 -40.93 10.22
C THR A 175 36.15 -40.68 11.32
N GLY A 176 35.76 -40.84 12.59
CA GLY A 176 36.67 -40.70 13.73
C GLY A 176 37.72 -41.82 13.82
N ASP A 177 38.78 -41.61 14.62
CA ASP A 177 39.93 -42.53 14.83
C ASP A 177 39.56 -43.99 15.18
N ARG A 178 38.31 -44.25 15.60
CA ARG A 178 37.79 -45.58 15.95
C ARG A 178 36.95 -46.24 14.86
N GLY A 179 36.74 -45.58 13.72
CA GLY A 179 35.75 -45.99 12.72
C GLY A 179 34.31 -45.71 13.17
N GLU A 180 34.12 -44.62 13.92
CA GLU A 180 32.83 -44.11 14.37
C GLU A 180 32.45 -42.88 13.53
N ASP A 181 31.25 -42.88 12.94
CA ASP A 181 30.79 -41.79 12.10
C ASP A 181 30.34 -40.60 12.97
N LEU A 182 31.05 -39.48 12.83
CA LEU A 182 30.89 -38.26 13.60
C LEU A 182 30.25 -37.20 12.71
N VAL A 183 28.93 -37.01 12.87
CA VAL A 183 28.19 -35.96 12.17
C VAL A 183 28.37 -34.62 12.86
N SER A 184 28.66 -33.58 12.09
CA SER A 184 28.64 -32.18 12.50
C SER A 184 27.67 -31.42 11.61
N THR A 185 26.77 -30.60 12.17
CA THR A 185 25.86 -29.79 11.34
C THR A 185 26.49 -28.44 11.00
N CYS A 186 26.25 -27.97 9.78
CA CYS A 186 26.68 -26.68 9.28
C CYS A 186 25.46 -25.88 8.86
N ASP A 187 25.21 -24.74 9.52
CA ASP A 187 24.05 -23.90 9.29
C ASP A 187 24.48 -22.48 8.93
N ILE A 188 24.16 -22.06 7.70
CA ILE A 188 24.27 -20.68 7.23
C ILE A 188 22.87 -20.08 7.15
N PHE A 189 22.71 -18.87 7.68
CA PHE A 189 21.45 -18.13 7.66
C PHE A 189 21.67 -16.61 7.75
N THR A 190 20.73 -15.81 7.25
CA THR A 190 20.78 -14.35 7.41
C THR A 190 19.94 -13.92 8.60
N LYS A 191 20.59 -13.28 9.59
CA LYS A 191 19.99 -12.79 10.82
C LYS A 191 19.58 -11.31 10.67
N PRO A 192 18.29 -10.97 10.60
CA PRO A 192 17.84 -9.58 10.55
C PRO A 192 18.16 -8.84 11.85
N GLN A 193 18.82 -7.68 11.73
CA GLN A 193 19.33 -6.85 12.83
C GLN A 193 18.46 -5.62 13.09
N ILE A 194 18.79 -4.85 14.14
CA ILE A 194 17.94 -3.76 14.67
C ILE A 194 17.55 -2.70 13.63
N GLY A 195 18.42 -2.38 12.66
CA GLY A 195 18.16 -1.40 11.61
C GLY A 195 16.95 -1.76 10.75
N SER A 196 16.82 -3.02 10.34
CA SER A 196 15.71 -3.49 9.49
C SER A 196 14.36 -3.44 10.21
N TYR A 197 14.31 -3.82 11.49
CA TYR A 197 13.10 -3.69 12.30
C TYR A 197 12.69 -2.21 12.50
N LEU A 198 13.67 -1.32 12.72
CA LEU A 198 13.43 0.12 12.79
C LEU A 198 12.96 0.70 11.45
N PHE A 199 13.53 0.24 10.33
CA PHE A 199 13.16 0.68 8.99
C PHE A 199 11.72 0.30 8.62
N ILE A 200 11.33 -0.96 8.88
CA ILE A 200 9.98 -1.45 8.63
C ILE A 200 8.98 -0.75 9.56
N GLY A 201 9.31 -0.59 10.84
CA GLY A 201 8.50 0.18 11.79
C GLY A 201 8.28 1.63 11.35
N ALA A 202 9.34 2.31 10.90
CA ALA A 202 9.27 3.67 10.38
C ALA A 202 8.46 3.77 9.08
N THR A 203 8.51 2.74 8.23
CA THR A 203 7.70 2.63 7.01
C THR A 203 6.21 2.47 7.33
N ILE A 204 5.86 1.62 8.31
CA ILE A 204 4.47 1.47 8.79
C ILE A 204 3.95 2.80 9.36
N ILE A 205 4.74 3.49 10.19
CA ILE A 205 4.39 4.82 10.71
C ILE A 205 4.22 5.82 9.56
N SER A 206 5.10 5.81 8.55
CA SER A 206 5.03 6.68 7.36
C SER A 206 3.77 6.44 6.53
N LEU A 207 3.32 5.19 6.42
CA LEU A 207 2.05 4.82 5.79
C LEU A 207 0.85 5.37 6.59
N VAL A 208 0.78 5.10 7.90
CA VAL A 208 -0.29 5.64 8.77
C VAL A 208 -0.36 7.16 8.72
N MET A 209 0.79 7.85 8.75
CA MET A 209 0.85 9.31 8.69
C MET A 209 0.38 9.90 7.36
N GLY A 210 0.55 9.18 6.24
CA GLY A 210 -0.04 9.53 4.96
C GLY A 210 -1.57 9.66 5.03
N HIS A 211 -2.23 8.61 5.52
CA HIS A 211 -3.69 8.58 5.72
C HIS A 211 -4.18 9.65 6.69
N VAL A 212 -3.43 9.91 7.77
CA VAL A 212 -3.78 10.92 8.77
C VAL A 212 -3.75 12.34 8.18
N VAL A 213 -2.69 12.71 7.45
CA VAL A 213 -2.57 14.04 6.81
C VAL A 213 -3.58 14.20 5.67
N LEU A 214 -3.78 13.15 4.86
CA LEU A 214 -4.79 13.13 3.79
C LEU A 214 -6.23 13.19 4.34
N GLY A 215 -6.49 12.59 5.50
CA GLY A 215 -7.76 12.72 6.22
C GLY A 215 -7.99 14.14 6.75
N ALA A 216 -6.95 14.79 7.26
CA ALA A 216 -7.01 16.19 7.71
C ALA A 216 -7.27 17.16 6.55
N ASP A 217 -6.60 16.99 5.40
CA ASP A 217 -6.89 17.78 4.18
C ASP A 217 -8.35 17.62 3.73
N ARG A 218 -8.87 16.39 3.71
CA ARG A 218 -10.27 16.11 3.37
C ARG A 218 -11.24 16.79 4.34
N ASN A 219 -10.95 16.78 5.64
CA ASN A 219 -11.77 17.43 6.65
C ASN A 219 -11.69 18.97 6.59
N ALA A 220 -10.54 19.51 6.20
CA ALA A 220 -10.36 20.95 6.00
C ALA A 220 -11.17 21.46 4.81
N THR A 221 -10.98 20.90 3.61
CA THR A 221 -11.64 21.37 2.37
C THR A 221 -13.11 20.94 2.23
N ARG A 222 -13.68 20.20 3.19
CA ARG A 222 -15.12 19.85 3.16
C ARG A 222 -15.94 21.14 3.30
N THR A 223 -16.78 21.49 2.34
CA THR A 223 -17.39 22.82 2.25
C THR A 223 -18.15 23.24 3.51
N LEU A 224 -18.11 24.54 3.82
CA LEU A 224 -18.63 25.13 5.07
C LEU A 224 -20.13 24.90 5.32
N HIS A 225 -20.90 24.54 4.29
CA HIS A 225 -22.35 24.34 4.38
C HIS A 225 -22.79 22.97 4.91
N LEU A 226 -21.86 22.04 5.14
CA LEU A 226 -22.17 20.66 5.55
C LEU A 226 -21.61 20.35 6.95
N GLU A 227 -22.30 20.83 7.99
CA GLU A 227 -22.12 20.33 9.36
C GLU A 227 -22.56 18.85 9.46
N PRO A 228 -21.92 18.04 10.34
CA PRO A 228 -22.18 16.60 10.43
C PRO A 228 -23.58 16.29 10.98
N PRO A 229 -24.36 15.32 10.42
CA PRO A 229 -26.14 15.70 10.65
C PRO A 229 -26.41 15.25 12.11
N ASP A 230 -27.35 15.88 12.86
CA ASP A 230 -27.68 15.50 14.26
C ASP A 230 -27.67 13.96 14.40
N PRO A 231 -26.94 13.32 15.34
CA PRO A 231 -26.53 11.90 15.26
C PRO A 231 -27.62 10.85 14.93
N THR A 232 -28.90 11.19 15.09
CA THR A 232 -30.06 10.50 14.48
C THR A 232 -30.01 10.42 12.93
N TRP A 233 -29.09 11.14 12.27
CA TRP A 233 -29.11 11.45 10.84
C TRP A 233 -28.87 10.26 9.90
N ASP A 234 -28.44 9.13 10.46
CA ASP A 234 -28.18 7.88 9.73
C ASP A 234 -29.37 6.92 9.66
N GLU A 235 -30.30 6.95 10.62
CA GLU A 235 -31.51 6.12 10.53
C GLU A 235 -32.45 6.59 9.40
N GLN A 236 -32.28 7.85 8.98
CA GLN A 236 -33.02 8.51 7.90
C GLN A 236 -32.25 8.52 6.57
N SER A 237 -30.97 8.10 6.54
CA SER A 237 -30.17 8.00 5.31
C SER A 237 -30.63 6.78 4.47
N PRO A 238 -31.02 6.96 3.20
CA PRO A 238 -31.48 5.85 2.37
C PRO A 238 -30.34 4.88 2.07
N LYS A 239 -30.56 3.58 2.30
CA LYS A 239 -29.56 2.56 2.00
C LYS A 239 -29.46 2.33 0.48
N GLU A 240 -28.30 2.62 -0.10
CA GLU A 240 -27.98 2.49 -1.53
C GLU A 240 -26.65 1.73 -1.66
N SER A 241 -26.52 0.82 -2.63
CA SER A 241 -25.26 0.12 -2.94
C SER A 241 -24.57 0.76 -4.15
N ILE A 242 -23.24 0.68 -4.24
CA ILE A 242 -22.48 1.39 -5.29
C ILE A 242 -22.87 0.87 -6.68
N ALA A 243 -23.09 -0.43 -6.85
CA ALA A 243 -23.60 -1.00 -8.11
C ALA A 243 -25.01 -0.48 -8.49
N SER A 244 -25.79 0.01 -7.53
CA SER A 244 -27.14 0.54 -7.75
C SER A 244 -27.19 2.05 -8.01
N HIS A 245 -26.12 2.77 -7.63
CA HIS A 245 -26.03 4.22 -7.55
C HIS A 245 -26.27 4.94 -8.88
N MET A 246 -26.83 6.16 -8.77
CA MET A 246 -27.18 7.04 -9.87
C MET A 246 -26.32 8.30 -9.83
N PHE A 247 -25.28 8.37 -10.67
CA PHE A 247 -24.34 9.48 -10.74
C PHE A 247 -24.99 10.68 -11.44
N CYS A 248 -24.81 11.89 -10.89
CA CYS A 248 -25.22 13.15 -11.53
C CYS A 248 -24.00 13.83 -12.17
N HIS A 249 -24.07 14.21 -13.46
CA HIS A 249 -22.99 14.98 -14.09
C HIS A 249 -23.26 16.49 -13.95
N PRO A 250 -22.48 17.25 -13.14
CA PRO A 250 -22.78 18.65 -12.84
C PRO A 250 -22.77 19.54 -14.09
N GLU A 251 -21.74 19.41 -14.93
CA GLU A 251 -21.59 20.17 -16.19
C GLU A 251 -22.44 19.59 -17.34
N GLY A 252 -23.18 18.50 -17.09
CA GLY A 252 -23.80 17.66 -18.13
C GLY A 252 -25.30 17.89 -18.34
N GLY A 253 -25.79 19.10 -18.06
CA GLY A 253 -27.22 19.43 -18.17
C GLY A 253 -28.14 18.60 -17.25
N GLY A 254 -27.62 18.11 -16.12
CA GLY A 254 -28.37 17.25 -15.19
C GLY A 254 -28.56 15.80 -15.66
N ARG A 255 -27.85 15.36 -16.71
CA ARG A 255 -27.89 13.97 -17.18
C ARG A 255 -27.44 13.02 -16.07
N ARG A 256 -28.28 12.01 -15.79
CA ARG A 256 -28.04 10.99 -14.77
C ARG A 256 -27.57 9.68 -15.39
N LEU A 257 -26.53 9.09 -14.82
CA LEU A 257 -25.91 7.85 -15.29
C LEU A 257 -26.08 6.73 -14.26
N ARG A 258 -26.21 5.49 -14.72
CA ARG A 258 -26.39 4.30 -13.87
C ARG A 258 -25.82 3.08 -14.57
N PHE A 259 -25.20 2.17 -13.82
CA PHE A 259 -24.78 0.87 -14.36
C PHE A 259 -25.98 0.06 -14.86
N SER A 260 -25.85 -0.50 -16.07
CA SER A 260 -26.77 -1.52 -16.60
C SER A 260 -26.67 -2.80 -15.76
N SER A 261 -27.72 -3.61 -15.70
CA SER A 261 -27.71 -4.85 -14.91
C SER A 261 -26.56 -5.79 -15.30
N ARG A 262 -26.20 -5.85 -16.59
CA ARG A 262 -25.02 -6.58 -17.07
C ARG A 262 -23.71 -5.99 -16.56
N GLY A 263 -23.56 -4.65 -16.58
CA GLY A 263 -22.36 -3.97 -16.08
C GLY A 263 -22.11 -4.21 -14.58
N LYS A 264 -23.17 -4.26 -13.76
CA LYS A 264 -23.07 -4.56 -12.31
C LYS A 264 -22.48 -5.94 -12.03
N VAL A 265 -22.98 -6.93 -12.76
CA VAL A 265 -22.51 -8.32 -12.67
C VAL A 265 -21.11 -8.45 -13.25
N ALA A 266 -20.82 -7.79 -14.37
CA ALA A 266 -19.49 -7.81 -14.99
C ALA A 266 -18.40 -7.24 -14.06
N VAL A 267 -18.62 -6.10 -13.40
CA VAL A 267 -17.63 -5.54 -12.44
C VAL A 267 -17.44 -6.47 -11.24
N ALA A 268 -18.51 -7.06 -10.70
CA ALA A 268 -18.40 -8.02 -9.61
C ALA A 268 -17.63 -9.29 -10.03
N ALA A 269 -17.93 -9.84 -11.20
CA ALA A 269 -17.25 -11.00 -11.77
C ALA A 269 -15.78 -10.72 -12.08
N LEU A 270 -15.44 -9.52 -12.57
CA LEU A 270 -14.05 -9.10 -12.82
C LEU A 270 -13.24 -9.00 -11.52
N MET A 271 -13.80 -8.42 -10.45
CA MET A 271 -13.12 -8.40 -9.14
C MET A 271 -12.89 -9.81 -8.59
N ILE A 272 -13.89 -10.69 -8.69
CA ILE A 272 -13.78 -12.09 -8.24
C ILE A 272 -12.74 -12.85 -9.07
N ALA A 273 -12.77 -12.74 -10.40
CA ALA A 273 -11.83 -13.40 -11.29
C ALA A 273 -10.39 -12.90 -11.10
N ALA A 274 -10.17 -11.58 -10.98
CA ALA A 274 -8.85 -11.02 -10.72
C ALA A 274 -8.29 -11.45 -9.35
N THR A 275 -9.16 -11.54 -8.33
CA THR A 275 -8.75 -12.04 -7.00
C THR A 275 -8.41 -13.53 -7.06
N ALA A 276 -9.19 -14.34 -7.77
CA ALA A 276 -8.93 -15.78 -7.93
C ALA A 276 -7.64 -16.06 -8.71
N LEU A 277 -7.36 -15.28 -9.77
CA LEU A 277 -6.11 -15.37 -10.53
C LEU A 277 -4.89 -15.05 -9.66
N VAL A 278 -4.97 -14.02 -8.82
CA VAL A 278 -3.87 -13.69 -7.88
C VAL A 278 -3.71 -14.77 -6.82
N ILE A 279 -4.80 -15.27 -6.21
CA ILE A 279 -4.72 -16.35 -5.22
C ILE A 279 -4.04 -17.59 -5.83
N ALA A 280 -4.39 -17.94 -7.07
CA ALA A 280 -3.73 -19.04 -7.79
C ALA A 280 -2.22 -18.77 -7.98
N GLY A 281 -1.85 -17.60 -8.52
CA GLY A 281 -0.43 -17.26 -8.74
C GLY A 281 0.40 -17.11 -7.45
N VAL A 282 -0.23 -16.78 -6.32
CA VAL A 282 0.41 -16.68 -4.99
C VAL A 282 0.72 -18.06 -4.39
N LEU A 283 -0.06 -19.08 -4.76
CA LEU A 283 0.03 -20.46 -4.26
C LEU A 283 0.87 -21.39 -5.14
N VAL A 284 1.39 -20.92 -6.27
CA VAL A 284 2.19 -21.70 -7.21
C VAL A 284 3.65 -21.25 -7.11
N GLU A 285 4.57 -22.21 -7.15
CA GLU A 285 6.01 -21.96 -7.22
C GLU A 285 6.35 -21.21 -8.52
N GLY A 286 7.12 -20.14 -8.43
CA GLY A 286 7.43 -19.26 -9.58
C GLY A 286 8.91 -18.88 -9.70
N TYR A 287 9.69 -19.05 -8.64
CA TYR A 287 11.13 -18.78 -8.65
C TYR A 287 11.83 -19.82 -7.80
N GLU A 288 13.12 -19.98 -8.03
CA GLU A 288 13.94 -20.96 -7.35
C GLU A 288 15.30 -20.36 -7.01
N PHE A 289 15.96 -20.93 -6.01
CA PHE A 289 17.37 -20.69 -5.72
C PHE A 289 18.10 -22.03 -5.84
N ASP A 290 19.03 -22.10 -6.79
CA ASP A 290 19.89 -23.25 -7.05
C ASP A 290 21.27 -22.97 -6.47
N ILE A 291 21.63 -23.70 -5.41
CA ILE A 291 22.91 -23.56 -4.71
C ILE A 291 23.93 -24.42 -5.44
N GLN A 292 24.91 -23.78 -6.07
CA GLN A 292 25.89 -24.44 -6.93
C GLN A 292 27.28 -24.53 -6.27
N GLY A 293 28.28 -25.02 -7.02
CA GLY A 293 29.62 -25.28 -6.49
C GLY A 293 29.71 -26.43 -5.48
N LEU A 294 30.83 -26.48 -4.72
CA LEU A 294 31.10 -27.47 -3.68
C LEU A 294 29.99 -27.54 -2.62
N THR A 295 29.42 -26.40 -2.26
CA THR A 295 28.28 -26.33 -1.32
C THR A 295 27.05 -27.04 -1.89
N GLY A 296 26.73 -26.81 -3.17
CA GLY A 296 25.66 -27.55 -3.87
C GLY A 296 25.89 -29.06 -3.90
N LEU A 297 27.15 -29.50 -4.09
CA LEU A 297 27.53 -30.91 -4.03
C LEU A 297 27.25 -31.56 -2.66
N PHE A 298 27.38 -30.82 -1.56
CA PHE A 298 27.02 -31.29 -0.21
C PHE A 298 25.51 -31.33 0.05
N LEU A 299 24.72 -30.46 -0.58
CA LEU A 299 23.25 -30.45 -0.46
C LEU A 299 22.58 -31.51 -1.35
N GLY A 300 23.17 -31.83 -2.50
CA GLY A 300 22.65 -32.87 -3.40
C GLY A 300 21.25 -32.53 -3.92
N ASP A 301 20.25 -33.36 -3.59
CA ASP A 301 18.86 -33.14 -4.00
C ASP A 301 18.23 -31.87 -3.36
N ASP A 302 18.73 -31.42 -2.20
CA ASP A 302 18.25 -30.21 -1.50
C ASP A 302 18.89 -28.91 -2.02
N ALA A 303 19.79 -28.98 -3.01
CA ALA A 303 20.49 -27.81 -3.56
C ALA A 303 19.57 -26.85 -4.33
N MET A 304 18.50 -27.36 -4.94
CA MET A 304 17.52 -26.60 -5.73
C MET A 304 16.21 -26.42 -4.95
N THR A 305 15.95 -25.20 -4.48
CA THR A 305 14.77 -24.89 -3.66
C THR A 305 13.78 -24.00 -4.41
N LYS A 306 12.53 -24.48 -4.55
CA LYS A 306 11.45 -23.79 -5.31
C LYS A 306 10.49 -23.03 -4.39
N TYR A 307 10.10 -21.84 -4.81
CA TYR A 307 9.37 -20.89 -3.98
C TYR A 307 8.11 -20.32 -4.63
N SER A 308 7.04 -20.36 -3.84
CA SER A 308 5.82 -19.58 -4.03
C SER A 308 5.84 -18.37 -3.09
N VAL A 309 4.92 -17.42 -3.31
CA VAL A 309 4.75 -16.27 -2.40
C VAL A 309 4.34 -16.73 -1.00
N VAL A 310 3.68 -17.89 -0.87
CA VAL A 310 3.31 -18.45 0.44
C VAL A 310 4.49 -19.16 1.09
N SER A 311 5.21 -20.06 0.41
CA SER A 311 6.33 -20.80 1.03
C SER A 311 7.47 -19.87 1.43
N THR A 312 7.86 -18.88 0.59
CA THR A 312 8.79 -17.82 1.02
C THR A 312 8.30 -17.08 2.28
N GLY A 313 7.00 -16.93 2.49
CA GLY A 313 6.45 -16.35 3.72
C GLY A 313 6.48 -17.30 4.91
N GLU A 314 6.26 -18.60 4.69
CA GLU A 314 6.28 -19.65 5.71
C GLU A 314 7.71 -19.91 6.22
N ASP A 315 8.72 -19.82 5.36
CA ASP A 315 10.12 -20.11 5.68
C ASP A 315 10.89 -18.98 6.38
N ILE A 316 10.40 -17.73 6.40
CA ILE A 316 11.06 -16.58 7.07
C ILE A 316 11.59 -16.88 8.48
N PRO A 317 10.89 -17.60 9.37
CA PRO A 317 11.40 -17.97 10.69
C PRO A 317 12.56 -18.97 10.62
N HIS A 318 12.45 -19.99 9.77
CA HIS A 318 13.48 -21.03 9.57
C HIS A 318 14.72 -20.49 8.86
N ALA A 319 14.52 -19.52 7.96
CA ALA A 319 15.55 -18.77 7.24
C ALA A 319 16.40 -17.84 8.15
N SER A 320 15.98 -17.60 9.38
CA SER A 320 16.62 -16.67 10.33
C SER A 320 17.57 -17.31 11.35
N GLY A 321 17.67 -18.64 11.34
CA GLY A 321 18.37 -19.43 12.37
C GLY A 321 17.65 -19.54 13.71
N ASN A 322 16.55 -18.82 13.95
CA ASN A 322 15.74 -18.94 15.17
C ASN A 322 14.26 -18.65 14.91
N SER A 323 13.46 -19.71 14.81
CA SER A 323 12.00 -19.64 14.58
C SER A 323 11.23 -18.89 15.66
N ASP A 324 11.77 -18.83 16.87
CA ASP A 324 11.07 -18.41 18.08
C ASP A 324 11.36 -16.94 18.45
N ASP A 325 12.21 -16.23 17.69
CA ASP A 325 12.37 -14.78 17.89
C ASP A 325 11.10 -14.04 17.44
N VAL A 326 10.39 -13.50 18.44
CA VAL A 326 9.21 -12.62 18.29
C VAL A 326 9.44 -11.52 17.25
N LYS A 327 10.67 -11.03 17.06
CA LYS A 327 10.99 -10.04 16.03
C LYS A 327 10.87 -10.60 14.61
N VAL A 328 11.33 -11.83 14.37
CA VAL A 328 11.23 -12.50 13.06
C VAL A 328 9.78 -12.90 12.77
N MET A 329 9.04 -13.36 13.79
CA MET A 329 7.59 -13.55 13.69
C MET A 329 6.87 -12.25 13.29
N LEU A 330 7.31 -11.07 13.76
CA LEU A 330 6.76 -9.79 13.33
C LEU A 330 7.10 -9.45 11.86
N LEU A 331 8.24 -9.91 11.32
CA LEU A 331 8.55 -9.79 9.88
C LEU A 331 7.61 -10.68 9.06
N GLN A 332 7.44 -11.95 9.45
CA GLN A 332 6.53 -12.89 8.79
C GLN A 332 5.08 -12.37 8.79
N ILE A 333 4.58 -11.92 9.95
CA ILE A 333 3.25 -11.30 10.06
C ILE A 333 3.17 -10.05 9.18
N GLY A 334 4.21 -9.21 9.16
CA GLY A 334 4.29 -8.03 8.29
C GLY A 334 4.19 -8.40 6.81
N PHE A 335 5.00 -9.36 6.35
CA PHE A 335 4.99 -9.89 4.99
C PHE A 335 3.59 -10.35 4.58
N PHE A 336 2.99 -11.27 5.34
CA PHE A 336 1.64 -11.77 5.03
C PHE A 336 0.58 -10.67 5.09
N VAL A 337 0.65 -9.70 6.00
CA VAL A 337 -0.29 -8.58 6.06
C VAL A 337 -0.17 -7.65 4.86
N PHE A 338 1.04 -7.29 4.43
CA PHE A 338 1.25 -6.35 3.31
C PHE A 338 1.05 -7.00 1.93
N VAL A 339 1.42 -8.28 1.77
CA VAL A 339 1.34 -8.99 0.49
C VAL A 339 -0.04 -9.63 0.27
N LEU A 340 -0.56 -10.39 1.25
CA LEU A 340 -1.77 -11.21 1.08
C LEU A 340 -3.00 -10.69 1.85
N GLY A 341 -2.85 -10.34 3.12
CA GLY A 341 -3.94 -9.92 4.00
C GLY A 341 -4.61 -8.62 3.53
N SER A 342 -3.82 -7.62 3.16
CA SER A 342 -4.25 -6.36 2.54
C SER A 342 -5.08 -6.60 1.27
N LEU A 343 -4.64 -7.54 0.42
CA LEU A 343 -5.21 -7.87 -0.88
C LEU A 343 -6.56 -8.59 -0.74
N LEU A 344 -6.65 -9.58 0.17
CA LEU A 344 -7.89 -10.29 0.47
C LEU A 344 -8.90 -9.38 1.19
N ALA A 345 -8.43 -8.53 2.11
CA ALA A 345 -9.28 -7.55 2.79
C ALA A 345 -9.81 -6.49 1.81
N LEU A 346 -8.99 -6.01 0.87
CA LEU A 346 -9.43 -5.10 -0.19
C LEU A 346 -10.49 -5.75 -1.09
N ALA A 347 -10.23 -6.98 -1.55
CA ALA A 347 -11.13 -7.72 -2.44
C ALA A 347 -12.51 -7.95 -1.81
N THR A 348 -12.54 -8.43 -0.57
CA THR A 348 -13.77 -8.67 0.18
C THR A 348 -14.51 -7.37 0.49
N LEU A 349 -13.81 -6.31 0.93
CA LEU A 349 -14.41 -5.02 1.25
C LEU A 349 -14.98 -4.29 0.03
N MET A 350 -14.30 -4.37 -1.13
CA MET A 350 -14.82 -3.78 -2.37
C MET A 350 -16.03 -4.53 -2.90
N LEU A 351 -16.04 -5.87 -2.86
CA LEU A 351 -17.20 -6.66 -3.25
C LEU A 351 -18.40 -6.38 -2.31
N PHE A 352 -18.15 -6.22 -1.01
CA PHE A 352 -19.15 -5.78 -0.04
C PHE A 352 -19.70 -4.38 -0.35
N LEU A 353 -18.83 -3.38 -0.56
CA LEU A 353 -19.20 -2.01 -0.95
C LEU A 353 -19.99 -1.93 -2.27
N TRP A 354 -19.65 -2.80 -3.23
CA TRP A 354 -20.31 -2.89 -4.53
C TRP A 354 -21.74 -3.40 -4.41
N LEU A 355 -21.93 -4.51 -3.66
CA LEU A 355 -23.19 -5.24 -3.59
C LEU A 355 -24.15 -4.75 -2.50
N VAL A 356 -23.64 -4.48 -1.29
CA VAL A 356 -24.47 -4.28 -0.08
C VAL A 356 -24.98 -2.83 0.02
N PRO A 357 -26.28 -2.60 0.25
CA PRO A 357 -26.83 -1.25 0.39
C PRO A 357 -26.55 -0.68 1.78
N LEU A 358 -25.74 0.38 1.84
CA LEU A 358 -25.29 1.03 3.07
C LEU A 358 -25.87 2.46 3.19
N ALA A 359 -25.89 3.01 4.40
CA ALA A 359 -26.10 4.45 4.62
C ALA A 359 -24.77 5.22 4.41
N ALA A 360 -24.83 6.49 4.03
CA ALA A 360 -23.67 7.22 3.52
C ALA A 360 -22.47 7.28 4.49
N ARG A 361 -22.67 7.42 5.82
CA ARG A 361 -21.54 7.41 6.77
C ARG A 361 -20.78 6.09 6.73
N HIS A 362 -21.49 4.98 6.62
CA HIS A 362 -20.91 3.64 6.67
C HIS A 362 -20.18 3.33 5.37
N GLN A 363 -20.78 3.68 4.22
CA GLN A 363 -20.15 3.60 2.91
C GLN A 363 -18.87 4.45 2.84
N ALA A 364 -18.90 5.68 3.39
CA ALA A 364 -17.74 6.57 3.41
C ALA A 364 -16.60 6.06 4.33
N ARG A 365 -16.93 5.54 5.51
CA ARG A 365 -15.93 4.93 6.43
C ARG A 365 -15.31 3.68 5.80
N ALA A 366 -16.12 2.78 5.26
CA ALA A 366 -15.65 1.58 4.57
C ALA A 366 -14.83 1.92 3.31
N PHE A 367 -15.20 2.97 2.57
CA PHE A 367 -14.39 3.46 1.45
C PHE A 367 -13.00 3.95 1.90
N VAL A 368 -12.88 4.68 3.01
CA VAL A 368 -11.57 5.09 3.55
C VAL A 368 -10.73 3.87 3.94
N VAL A 369 -11.32 2.85 4.55
CA VAL A 369 -10.61 1.59 4.83
C VAL A 369 -10.17 0.89 3.54
N ALA A 370 -10.99 0.90 2.48
CA ALA A 370 -10.62 0.33 1.19
C ALA A 370 -9.50 1.13 0.48
N GLU A 371 -9.43 2.44 0.67
CA GLU A 371 -8.33 3.28 0.17
C GLU A 371 -7.02 3.00 0.93
N ILE A 372 -7.09 2.80 2.26
CA ILE A 372 -5.96 2.33 3.08
C ILE A 372 -5.45 0.97 2.59
N LEU A 373 -6.34 -0.02 2.45
CA LEU A 373 -5.97 -1.38 2.01
C LEU A 373 -5.38 -1.39 0.60
N PHE A 374 -5.84 -0.53 -0.31
CA PHE A 374 -5.23 -0.38 -1.64
C PHE A 374 -3.83 0.26 -1.59
N ALA A 375 -3.62 1.26 -0.74
CA ALA A 375 -2.30 1.87 -0.53
C ALA A 375 -1.30 0.91 0.16
N TRP A 376 -1.80 -0.06 0.95
CA TRP A 376 -0.99 -1.05 1.66
C TRP A 376 -0.84 -2.38 0.89
N SER A 377 -1.60 -2.62 -0.17
CA SER A 377 -1.47 -3.85 -0.97
C SER A 377 -0.19 -3.82 -1.79
N ALA A 378 0.80 -4.61 -1.37
CA ALA A 378 2.19 -4.52 -1.83
C ALA A 378 2.70 -5.77 -2.57
N LEU A 379 1.80 -6.68 -2.97
CA LEU A 379 2.16 -7.84 -3.82
C LEU A 379 2.84 -7.42 -5.12
N ASP A 380 2.43 -6.31 -5.74
CA ASP A 380 3.07 -5.76 -6.93
C ASP A 380 4.51 -5.27 -6.67
N VAL A 381 4.79 -4.75 -5.47
CA VAL A 381 6.15 -4.41 -5.04
C VAL A 381 6.98 -5.67 -4.82
N PHE A 382 6.43 -6.69 -4.14
CA PHE A 382 7.12 -7.97 -3.93
C PHE A 382 7.44 -8.69 -5.26
N VAL A 383 6.47 -8.81 -6.15
CA VAL A 383 6.63 -9.41 -7.49
C VAL A 383 7.66 -8.66 -8.33
N MET A 384 7.70 -7.33 -8.26
CA MET A 384 8.75 -6.54 -8.92
C MET A 384 10.13 -6.78 -8.32
N ILE A 385 10.24 -7.07 -7.01
CA ILE A 385 11.51 -7.37 -6.36
C ILE A 385 12.00 -8.78 -6.71
N VAL A 386 11.14 -9.81 -6.71
CA VAL A 386 11.51 -11.15 -7.22
C VAL A 386 12.04 -11.06 -8.66
N LEU A 387 11.33 -10.34 -9.54
CA LEU A 387 11.75 -10.15 -10.93
C LEU A 387 13.11 -9.46 -11.05
N VAL A 388 13.40 -8.44 -10.23
CA VAL A 388 14.70 -7.76 -10.25
C VAL A 388 15.78 -8.66 -9.66
N SER A 389 15.55 -9.25 -8.49
CA SER A 389 16.52 -10.09 -7.79
C SER A 389 17.03 -11.23 -8.66
N VAL A 390 16.19 -11.90 -9.46
CA VAL A 390 16.67 -12.98 -10.34
C VAL A 390 17.73 -12.51 -11.35
N PHE A 391 17.69 -11.26 -11.81
CA PHE A 391 18.72 -10.72 -12.70
C PHE A 391 19.98 -10.22 -11.97
N THR A 392 19.94 -10.06 -10.64
CA THR A 392 20.99 -9.36 -9.88
C THR A 392 21.60 -10.17 -8.72
N PHE A 393 21.01 -11.32 -8.35
CA PHE A 393 21.41 -12.05 -7.13
C PHE A 393 22.75 -12.78 -7.29
N ARG A 394 23.03 -13.37 -8.46
CA ARG A 394 24.26 -14.16 -8.68
C ARG A 394 25.53 -13.32 -8.48
N SER A 395 25.64 -12.17 -9.15
CA SER A 395 26.79 -11.27 -9.02
C SER A 395 26.92 -10.67 -7.61
N PHE A 396 25.78 -10.45 -6.94
CA PHE A 396 25.74 -10.01 -5.54
C PHE A 396 26.24 -11.10 -4.57
N THR A 397 25.87 -12.37 -4.78
CA THR A 397 26.40 -13.53 -4.03
C THR A 397 27.90 -13.67 -4.23
N ALA A 398 28.38 -13.65 -5.47
CA ALA A 398 29.81 -13.69 -5.78
C ALA A 398 30.59 -12.55 -5.09
N PHE A 399 30.02 -11.35 -5.03
CA PHE A 399 30.62 -10.22 -4.30
C PHE A 399 30.62 -10.40 -2.77
N ILE A 400 29.58 -11.02 -2.19
CA ILE A 400 29.51 -11.31 -0.74
C ILE A 400 30.57 -12.32 -0.32
N ILE A 401 30.83 -13.34 -1.15
CA ILE A 401 31.90 -14.31 -0.92
C ILE A 401 33.26 -13.61 -1.04
N GLY A 402 33.47 -12.91 -2.15
CA GLY A 402 34.77 -12.31 -2.50
C GLY A 402 35.91 -13.32 -2.41
N ASP A 403 37.07 -12.84 -1.99
CA ASP A 403 38.32 -13.61 -1.85
C ASP A 403 38.21 -14.78 -0.83
N SER A 404 37.12 -14.89 -0.06
CA SER A 404 36.98 -15.83 1.08
C SER A 404 37.00 -17.31 0.70
N CYS A 405 36.72 -17.64 -0.57
CA CYS A 405 36.74 -18.99 -1.10
C CYS A 405 37.92 -19.25 -2.05
N ASP A 406 38.83 -18.29 -2.30
CA ASP A 406 39.87 -18.43 -3.33
C ASP A 406 40.78 -19.64 -3.09
N GLU A 407 41.26 -19.84 -1.85
CA GLU A 407 42.06 -21.01 -1.47
C GLU A 407 41.28 -22.35 -1.64
N ILE A 408 39.95 -22.32 -1.58
CA ILE A 408 39.09 -23.49 -1.77
C ILE A 408 38.87 -23.73 -3.27
N ASN A 409 38.66 -22.67 -4.07
CA ASN A 409 38.52 -22.73 -5.51
C ASN A 409 39.79 -23.29 -6.18
N GLU A 410 40.99 -22.85 -5.76
CA GLU A 410 42.26 -23.42 -6.27
C GLU A 410 42.36 -24.93 -6.00
N ILE A 411 41.89 -25.40 -4.83
CA ILE A 411 41.85 -26.83 -4.47
C ILE A 411 40.80 -27.60 -5.29
N ILE A 412 39.66 -26.97 -5.63
CA ILE A 412 38.63 -27.57 -6.50
C ILE A 412 39.15 -27.68 -7.93
N GLU A 413 39.81 -26.65 -8.47
CA GLU A 413 40.45 -26.70 -9.81
C GLU A 413 41.47 -27.84 -9.92
N GLU A 414 42.35 -28.03 -8.91
CA GLU A 414 43.30 -29.16 -8.89
C GLU A 414 42.61 -30.54 -8.82
N ASN A 415 41.35 -30.61 -8.40
CA ASN A 415 40.59 -31.86 -8.19
C ASN A 415 39.29 -31.92 -9.03
N SER A 416 39.26 -31.23 -10.18
CA SER A 416 38.07 -31.09 -11.04
C SER A 416 37.46 -32.42 -11.56
N ASP A 417 38.21 -33.53 -11.51
CA ASP A 417 37.70 -34.88 -11.78
C ASP A 417 36.68 -35.39 -10.71
N VAL A 418 36.60 -34.72 -9.55
CA VAL A 418 35.78 -35.12 -8.39
C VAL A 418 34.54 -34.24 -8.20
N VAL A 419 34.58 -32.97 -8.65
CA VAL A 419 33.48 -31.99 -8.51
C VAL A 419 32.87 -31.68 -9.89
N PRO A 420 31.84 -32.43 -10.34
CA PRO A 420 31.30 -32.29 -11.69
C PRO A 420 30.27 -31.17 -11.81
N GLY A 421 30.71 -29.94 -12.09
CA GLY A 421 29.81 -28.87 -12.53
C GLY A 421 30.38 -27.46 -12.52
N ASP A 422 31.11 -27.12 -11.46
CA ASP A 422 31.65 -25.78 -11.19
C ASP A 422 33.04 -25.89 -10.54
N ASP A 423 33.84 -24.85 -10.74
CA ASP A 423 35.13 -24.59 -10.09
C ASP A 423 35.01 -23.84 -8.74
N VAL A 424 33.79 -23.42 -8.38
CA VAL A 424 33.52 -22.58 -7.20
C VAL A 424 33.10 -23.35 -5.93
N CYS A 425 33.50 -22.78 -4.80
CA CYS A 425 33.16 -23.11 -3.42
C CYS A 425 31.65 -22.99 -3.10
N PHE A 426 31.01 -21.89 -3.53
CA PHE A 426 29.61 -21.56 -3.31
C PHE A 426 29.15 -20.58 -4.40
N ASP A 427 27.95 -20.76 -4.92
CA ASP A 427 27.22 -19.77 -5.72
C ASP A 427 25.72 -20.00 -5.54
N VAL A 428 24.90 -18.98 -5.80
CA VAL A 428 23.44 -19.07 -5.75
C VAL A 428 22.86 -18.50 -7.04
N VAL A 429 22.40 -19.41 -7.90
CA VAL A 429 21.79 -19.07 -9.19
C VAL A 429 20.28 -19.00 -9.02
N PRO A 430 19.66 -17.81 -9.12
CA PRO A 430 18.21 -17.68 -9.07
C PRO A 430 17.57 -18.08 -10.41
N GLY A 431 16.47 -18.82 -10.36
CA GLY A 431 15.64 -19.17 -11.52
C GLY A 431 14.28 -18.48 -11.53
N LEU A 432 13.70 -18.30 -12.72
CA LEU A 432 12.30 -17.89 -12.93
C LEU A 432 11.56 -18.99 -13.68
N GLU A 433 10.62 -19.63 -13.00
CA GLU A 433 9.73 -20.63 -13.60
C GLU A 433 8.66 -19.95 -14.49
N PRO A 434 8.15 -20.63 -15.54
CA PRO A 434 7.09 -20.11 -16.41
C PRO A 434 5.86 -19.61 -15.63
N GLU A 435 5.57 -20.26 -14.51
CA GLU A 435 4.50 -20.00 -13.55
C GLU A 435 4.56 -18.59 -12.94
N PHE A 436 5.75 -17.99 -12.76
CA PHE A 436 5.87 -16.61 -12.26
C PHE A 436 5.17 -15.61 -13.16
N TRP A 437 5.16 -15.83 -14.48
CA TRP A 437 4.48 -14.94 -15.41
C TRP A 437 2.96 -14.92 -15.19
N CYS A 438 2.38 -16.02 -14.71
CA CYS A 438 0.97 -16.05 -14.29
C CYS A 438 0.73 -15.13 -13.09
N LEU A 439 1.59 -15.18 -12.06
CA LEU A 439 1.53 -14.28 -10.91
C LEU A 439 1.77 -12.81 -11.32
N PHE A 440 2.78 -12.56 -12.14
CA PHE A 440 3.14 -11.23 -12.64
C PHE A 440 1.95 -10.57 -13.35
N PHE A 441 1.37 -11.23 -14.36
CA PHE A 441 0.21 -10.70 -15.06
C PHE A 441 -1.05 -10.68 -14.20
N ALA A 442 -1.24 -11.60 -13.26
CA ALA A 442 -2.36 -11.55 -12.30
C ALA A 442 -2.28 -10.30 -11.40
N SER A 443 -1.09 -9.92 -10.92
CA SER A 443 -0.91 -8.72 -10.08
C SER A 443 -1.24 -7.42 -10.84
N ILE A 444 -0.89 -7.37 -12.13
CA ILE A 444 -1.22 -6.26 -13.04
C ILE A 444 -2.73 -6.23 -13.31
N ILE A 445 -3.36 -7.37 -13.60
CA ILE A 445 -4.81 -7.48 -13.83
C ILE A 445 -5.59 -7.07 -12.58
N TYR A 446 -5.16 -7.50 -11.39
CA TYR A 446 -5.75 -7.09 -10.12
C TYR A 446 -5.69 -5.58 -9.95
N SER A 447 -4.50 -4.97 -10.10
CA SER A 447 -4.32 -3.52 -10.00
C SER A 447 -5.18 -2.76 -11.03
N ALA A 448 -5.25 -3.26 -12.28
CA ALA A 448 -6.03 -2.68 -13.37
C ALA A 448 -7.56 -2.82 -13.18
N VAL A 449 -8.04 -3.82 -12.44
CA VAL A 449 -9.47 -3.98 -12.09
C VAL A 449 -9.83 -3.15 -10.85
N PHE A 450 -9.00 -3.16 -9.82
CA PHE A 450 -9.32 -2.52 -8.54
C PHE A 450 -9.14 -0.99 -8.56
N TRP A 451 -8.16 -0.44 -9.29
CA TRP A 451 -7.95 1.02 -9.36
C TRP A 451 -9.14 1.78 -9.98
N PRO A 452 -9.73 1.36 -11.12
CA PRO A 452 -10.95 1.99 -11.65
C PRO A 452 -12.15 1.85 -10.71
N VAL A 453 -12.32 0.69 -10.06
CA VAL A 453 -13.42 0.48 -9.11
C VAL A 453 -13.26 1.39 -7.88
N LEU A 454 -12.06 1.53 -7.32
CA LEU A 454 -11.76 2.50 -6.25
C LEU A 454 -12.15 3.93 -6.67
N ARG A 455 -11.84 4.35 -7.90
CA ARG A 455 -12.23 5.66 -8.45
C ARG A 455 -13.76 5.82 -8.57
N ILE A 456 -14.47 4.79 -9.04
CA ILE A 456 -15.94 4.77 -9.17
C ILE A 456 -16.60 4.82 -7.78
N CYS A 457 -16.10 4.02 -6.84
CA CYS A 457 -16.57 4.00 -5.44
C CYS A 457 -16.40 5.36 -4.78
N ARG A 458 -15.26 6.04 -5.02
CA ARG A 458 -15.01 7.40 -4.53
C ARG A 458 -16.03 8.40 -5.06
N ALA A 459 -16.22 8.45 -6.37
CA ALA A 459 -17.19 9.36 -7.00
C ALA A 459 -18.63 9.13 -6.49
N ALA A 460 -19.01 7.87 -6.26
CA ALA A 460 -20.32 7.53 -5.68
C ALA A 460 -20.45 7.94 -4.20
N VAL A 461 -19.37 7.82 -3.40
CA VAL A 461 -19.34 8.29 -2.01
C VAL A 461 -19.43 9.82 -1.93
N ASP A 462 -18.67 10.53 -2.75
CA ASP A 462 -18.63 11.99 -2.74
C ASP A 462 -19.99 12.59 -3.18
N ASP A 463 -20.60 12.11 -4.29
CA ASP A 463 -21.96 12.51 -4.72
C ASP A 463 -23.03 12.13 -3.67
N ARG A 464 -22.90 10.99 -2.98
CA ARG A 464 -23.80 10.67 -1.86
C ARG A 464 -23.71 11.66 -0.70
N ILE A 465 -22.49 12.00 -0.27
CA ILE A 465 -22.26 12.94 0.83
C ILE A 465 -22.83 14.32 0.49
N GLU A 466 -22.60 14.81 -0.73
CA GLU A 466 -23.11 16.10 -1.18
C GLU A 466 -24.65 16.11 -1.26
N ARG A 467 -25.27 15.12 -1.93
CA ARG A 467 -26.73 15.01 -2.06
C ARG A 467 -27.45 14.88 -0.72
N GLU A 468 -26.90 14.12 0.23
CA GLU A 468 -27.50 13.95 1.56
C GLU A 468 -27.31 15.20 2.43
N GLY A 469 -26.17 15.88 2.33
CA GLY A 469 -25.93 17.17 2.97
C GLY A 469 -26.86 18.29 2.49
N VAL A 470 -26.99 18.47 1.16
CA VAL A 470 -27.88 19.49 0.56
C VAL A 470 -29.35 19.27 0.94
N ARG A 471 -29.79 18.00 1.06
CA ARG A 471 -31.14 17.66 1.56
C ARG A 471 -31.34 18.12 3.01
N TRP A 472 -30.33 17.97 3.87
CA TRP A 472 -30.44 18.36 5.27
C TRP A 472 -30.50 19.88 5.45
N VAL A 473 -29.63 20.64 4.76
CA VAL A 473 -29.70 22.13 4.76
C VAL A 473 -31.06 22.61 4.26
N SER A 474 -31.60 22.00 3.20
CA SER A 474 -32.95 22.29 2.69
C SER A 474 -34.03 22.00 3.75
N ALA A 475 -33.92 20.88 4.47
CA ALA A 475 -34.85 20.50 5.53
C ALA A 475 -34.72 21.37 6.79
N GLN A 476 -33.54 21.91 7.10
CA GLN A 476 -33.35 22.89 8.16
C GLN A 476 -33.96 24.24 7.78
N ASN A 477 -33.72 24.76 6.58
CA ASN A 477 -34.33 26.02 6.14
C ASN A 477 -35.87 25.96 6.18
N LEU A 478 -36.45 24.80 5.82
CA LEU A 478 -37.90 24.55 5.95
C LEU A 478 -38.41 24.48 7.40
N ARG A 479 -37.54 24.22 8.40
CA ARG A 479 -37.89 24.24 9.83
C ARG A 479 -37.57 25.57 10.51
N GLY A 480 -36.55 26.29 10.04
CA GLY A 480 -36.20 27.64 10.49
C GLY A 480 -37.21 28.70 10.01
N CYS A 481 -37.89 28.45 8.89
CA CYS A 481 -39.01 29.27 8.41
C CYS A 481 -40.31 29.07 9.22
N THR A 482 -40.27 29.20 10.55
CA THR A 482 -41.45 29.38 11.41
C THR A 482 -42.02 30.80 11.31
N CYS A 483 -42.16 31.32 10.08
CA CYS A 483 -42.82 32.59 9.79
C CYS A 483 -43.97 32.37 8.78
N SER A 484 -45.09 33.05 8.99
CA SER A 484 -46.41 32.63 8.50
C SER A 484 -46.75 32.99 7.05
N LEU A 485 -46.05 32.40 6.08
CA LEU A 485 -46.42 32.49 4.66
C LEU A 485 -47.29 31.31 4.21
N ARG A 486 -48.60 31.56 4.23
CA ARG A 486 -49.65 30.67 3.71
C ARG A 486 -49.50 30.47 2.20
N CYS A 487 -48.87 29.37 1.79
CA CYS A 487 -48.69 29.02 0.38
C CYS A 487 -50.04 28.94 -0.36
N PRO A 488 -50.25 29.66 -1.47
CA PRO A 488 -51.48 29.57 -2.25
C PRO A 488 -51.65 28.19 -2.88
N ARG A 489 -52.78 27.52 -2.62
CA ARG A 489 -53.15 26.31 -3.38
C ARG A 489 -53.44 26.70 -4.83
N SER A 490 -52.55 26.34 -5.75
CA SER A 490 -52.81 26.44 -7.18
C SER A 490 -54.01 25.54 -7.56
N SER A 491 -54.98 26.13 -8.23
CA SER A 491 -56.25 25.47 -8.57
C SER A 491 -56.09 24.54 -9.77
N LEU A 492 -56.01 23.23 -9.52
CA LEU A 492 -56.27 22.22 -10.56
C LEU A 492 -57.77 22.26 -10.93
N GLY A 493 -58.09 22.99 -11.99
CA GLY A 493 -59.45 23.16 -12.48
C GLY A 493 -60.03 21.86 -13.02
N ASN A 494 -61.04 21.32 -12.34
CA ASN A 494 -61.67 20.04 -12.69
C ASN A 494 -62.78 20.26 -13.74
N SER A 495 -62.41 20.30 -15.03
CA SER A 495 -63.33 20.58 -16.14
C SER A 495 -64.27 19.41 -16.46
N ARG A 496 -65.45 19.39 -15.84
CA ARG A 496 -66.55 18.47 -16.21
C ARG A 496 -67.04 18.73 -17.64
N ALA A 497 -67.08 17.69 -18.46
CA ALA A 497 -67.80 17.65 -19.74
C ALA A 497 -68.94 16.62 -19.69
N THR A 498 -70.04 16.96 -19.02
CA THR A 498 -71.24 16.10 -18.91
C THR A 498 -72.36 16.61 -19.82
N ARG A 499 -72.61 15.93 -20.95
CA ARG A 499 -73.78 16.18 -21.80
C ARG A 499 -75.05 15.62 -21.17
N THR A 500 -76.10 16.43 -21.09
CA THR A 500 -77.47 15.98 -20.81
C THR A 500 -78.23 15.76 -22.13
N PRO A 501 -78.95 14.63 -22.30
CA PRO A 501 -80.00 14.54 -23.30
C PRO A 501 -81.23 15.34 -22.84
N ARG A 502 -82.02 15.86 -23.78
CA ARG A 502 -83.37 16.37 -23.50
C ARG A 502 -84.37 15.22 -23.60
N SER A 503 -85.36 15.20 -22.73
CA SER A 503 -86.66 14.59 -22.99
C SER A 503 -87.72 15.70 -23.15
N PRO A 504 -88.88 15.41 -23.74
CA PRO A 504 -90.14 15.97 -23.25
C PRO A 504 -90.49 15.38 -21.87
#